data_AF-A0A967K088-F1
#
_entry.id   AF-A0A967K088-F1
#
_cell.length_a   1.000
_cell.length_b   1.000
_cell.length_c   1.000
_cell.angle_alpha   90.00
_cell.angle_beta   90.00
_cell.angle_gamma   90.00
#
_symmetry.space_group_name_H-M   'P 1'
#
loop_
_entity.id
_entity.type
_entity.pdbx_description
1 polymer ?
#
loop_
_entity_poly.entity_id
_entity_poly.type
_entity_poly.pdbx_seq_one_letter_code
_entity_poly.pdbx_strand_id
1 'polypeptide(L)'
;MAWQQLTVETEAASAESLAEALSALGAQAVTYQDASDTPLLEPGPGEAPLWERVHVVGLFDADADLGAVRAALRTRCGAVHARSEPLAERDWTRAWMERFQPMR
;
A
#
# COMPACT_ATOMS: atom_id res chain seq x y z
N MET A 1 -5.60 9.80 16.03
CA MET A 1 -5.99 8.40 15.74
C MET A 1 -4.77 7.65 15.21
N ALA A 2 -4.41 6.52 15.82
CA ALA A 2 -3.30 5.69 15.34
C ALA A 2 -3.79 4.84 14.15
N TRP A 3 -2.91 4.60 13.18
CA TRP A 3 -3.21 3.82 11.98
C TRP A 3 -2.33 2.58 11.94
N GLN A 4 -2.69 1.61 11.11
CA GLN A 4 -1.87 0.45 10.82
C GLN A 4 -1.82 0.20 9.32
N GLN A 5 -0.67 -0.26 8.82
CA GLN A 5 -0.51 -0.65 7.43
C GLN A 5 -0.27 -2.15 7.32
N LEU A 6 -0.86 -2.77 6.30
CA LEU A 6 -0.58 -4.13 5.87
C LEU A 6 0.00 -4.08 4.46
N THR A 7 1.27 -4.40 4.34
CA THR A 7 2.00 -4.48 3.06
C THR A 7 2.04 -5.93 2.60
N VAL A 8 1.70 -6.16 1.34
CA VAL A 8 1.76 -7.48 0.71
C VAL A 8 2.51 -7.37 -0.61
N GLU A 9 3.54 -8.21 -0.79
CA GLU A 9 4.25 -8.30 -2.07
C GLU A 9 3.53 -9.23 -3.04
N THR A 10 3.39 -8.80 -4.29
CA THR A 10 2.75 -9.58 -5.36
C THR A 10 3.32 -9.20 -6.74
N GLU A 11 3.04 -10.03 -7.74
CA GLU A 11 3.26 -9.69 -9.15
C GLU A 11 2.21 -8.68 -9.65
N ALA A 12 2.58 -7.89 -10.67
CA ALA A 12 1.72 -6.89 -11.30
C ALA A 12 0.33 -7.42 -11.66
N ALA A 13 0.27 -8.63 -12.23
CA ALA A 13 -0.95 -9.27 -12.70
C ALA A 13 -1.95 -9.56 -11.57
N SER A 14 -1.49 -9.70 -10.33
CA SER A 14 -2.32 -9.97 -9.15
C SER A 14 -2.52 -8.74 -8.26
N ALA A 15 -1.85 -7.63 -8.56
CA ALA A 15 -1.85 -6.42 -7.73
C ALA A 15 -3.25 -5.80 -7.61
N GLU A 16 -3.98 -5.70 -8.71
CA GLU A 16 -5.34 -5.13 -8.72
C GLU A 16 -6.32 -5.98 -7.90
N SER A 17 -6.34 -7.30 -8.13
CA SER A 17 -7.19 -8.22 -7.35
C SER A 17 -6.89 -8.20 -5.85
N LEU A 18 -5.61 -8.03 -5.49
CA LEU A 18 -5.19 -7.89 -4.11
C LEU A 18 -5.64 -6.55 -3.51
N ALA A 19 -5.56 -5.46 -4.27
CA ALA A 19 -6.03 -4.15 -3.85
C ALA A 19 -7.55 -4.13 -3.63
N GLU A 20 -8.32 -4.75 -4.51
CA GLU A 20 -9.76 -4.95 -4.32
C GLU A 20 -10.06 -5.77 -3.06
N ALA A 21 -9.29 -6.83 -2.83
CA ALA A 21 -9.46 -7.66 -1.63
C ALA A 21 -9.16 -6.86 -0.35
N LEU A 22 -8.10 -6.07 -0.32
CA LEU A 22 -7.78 -5.20 0.83
C LEU A 22 -8.89 -4.17 1.07
N SER A 23 -9.38 -3.53 0.01
CA SER A 23 -10.49 -2.57 0.08
C SER A 23 -11.76 -3.22 0.64
N ALA A 24 -12.11 -4.42 0.13
CA ALA A 24 -13.26 -5.19 0.61
C ALA A 24 -13.12 -5.68 2.06
N LEU A 25 -11.88 -5.81 2.56
CA LEU A 25 -11.57 -6.21 3.94
C LEU A 25 -11.44 -5.01 4.89
N GLY A 26 -11.79 -3.80 4.44
CA GLY A 26 -11.87 -2.61 5.30
C GLY A 26 -10.64 -1.71 5.24
N ALA A 27 -9.77 -1.84 4.24
CA ALA A 27 -8.73 -0.84 4.02
C ALA A 27 -9.37 0.50 3.63
N GLN A 28 -9.01 1.57 4.33
CA GLN A 28 -9.48 2.94 4.04
C GLN A 28 -8.82 3.53 2.79
N ALA A 29 -7.59 3.08 2.51
CA ALA A 29 -6.86 3.41 1.29
C ALA A 29 -5.97 2.23 0.89
N VAL A 30 -5.72 2.11 -0.40
CA VAL A 30 -4.75 1.16 -0.95
C VAL A 30 -3.73 1.92 -1.78
N THR A 31 -2.45 1.63 -1.56
CA THR A 31 -1.32 2.25 -2.26
C THR A 31 -0.46 1.17 -2.91
N TYR A 32 0.02 1.45 -4.12
CA TYR A 32 0.99 0.61 -4.83
C TYR A 32 2.38 1.22 -4.64
N GLN A 33 3.34 0.41 -4.22
CA GLN A 33 4.73 0.79 -4.02
C GLN A 33 5.65 -0.17 -4.77
N ASP A 34 6.80 0.30 -5.18
CA ASP A 34 7.84 -0.54 -5.79
C ASP A 34 8.38 -1.54 -4.76
N ALA A 35 8.55 -2.80 -5.18
CA ALA A 35 9.12 -3.86 -4.36
C ALA A 35 10.63 -4.07 -4.58
N SER A 36 11.20 -3.52 -5.65
CA SER A 36 12.54 -3.88 -6.16
C SER A 36 13.42 -2.70 -6.58
N ASP A 37 13.09 -1.45 -6.20
CA ASP A 37 13.79 -0.22 -6.62
C ASP A 37 14.06 -0.15 -8.14
N THR A 38 13.13 -0.66 -8.94
CA THR A 38 13.26 -0.70 -10.40
C THR A 38 12.63 0.55 -11.01
N PRO A 39 13.38 1.38 -11.75
CA PRO A 39 12.82 2.59 -12.33
C PRO A 39 11.75 2.23 -13.36
N LEU A 40 10.53 2.74 -13.14
CA LEU A 40 9.47 2.73 -14.14
C LEU A 40 9.68 3.94 -15.07
N LEU A 41 9.85 3.69 -16.36
CA LEU A 41 9.95 4.77 -17.35
C LEU A 41 8.59 5.43 -17.55
N GLU A 42 8.62 6.71 -17.94
CA GLU A 42 7.40 7.47 -18.21
C GLU A 42 6.62 6.77 -19.33
N PRO A 43 5.38 6.33 -19.06
CA PRO A 43 4.60 5.56 -20.01
C PRO A 43 3.93 6.48 -21.04
N GLY A 44 3.37 5.89 -22.10
CA GLY A 44 2.64 6.66 -23.09
C GLY A 44 1.42 7.39 -22.48
N PRO A 45 0.90 8.44 -23.12
CA PRO A 45 -0.30 9.12 -22.64
C PRO A 45 -1.47 8.14 -22.49
N GLY A 46 -1.95 7.96 -21.25
CA GLY A 46 -3.06 7.07 -20.90
C GLY A 46 -2.65 5.69 -20.38
N GLU A 47 -1.35 5.37 -20.37
CA GLU A 47 -0.83 4.14 -19.82
C GLU A 47 -0.45 4.31 -18.34
N ALA A 48 -0.76 3.30 -17.51
CA ALA A 48 -0.39 3.25 -16.10
C ALA A 48 0.21 1.87 -15.77
N PRO A 49 1.41 1.54 -16.31
CA PRO A 49 2.04 0.27 -16.04
C PRO A 49 2.43 0.17 -14.56
N LEU A 50 2.37 -1.05 -14.02
CA LEU A 50 2.91 -1.37 -12.71
C LEU A 50 4.30 -2.00 -12.87
N TRP A 51 5.10 -1.95 -11.80
CA TRP A 51 6.32 -2.75 -11.66
C TRP A 51 6.01 -4.24 -11.74
N GLU A 52 6.95 -5.06 -12.21
CA GLU A 52 6.78 -6.52 -12.26
C GLU A 52 6.42 -7.10 -10.89
N ARG A 53 7.05 -6.57 -9.84
CA ARG A 53 6.72 -6.83 -8.44
C ARG A 53 6.34 -5.54 -7.74
N VAL A 54 5.24 -5.59 -7.01
CA VAL A 54 4.62 -4.45 -6.37
C VAL A 54 4.30 -4.80 -4.93
N HIS A 55 4.54 -3.86 -4.03
CA HIS A 55 3.97 -3.86 -2.69
C HIS A 55 2.60 -3.20 -2.74
N VAL A 56 1.56 -3.98 -2.45
CA VAL A 56 0.20 -3.45 -2.26
C VAL A 56 0.00 -3.22 -0.78
N VAL A 57 -0.21 -1.97 -0.40
CA VAL A 57 -0.32 -1.53 0.99
C VAL A 57 -1.74 -1.10 1.29
N GLY A 58 -2.38 -1.80 2.22
CA GLY A 58 -3.68 -1.42 2.79
C GLY A 58 -3.50 -0.62 4.07
N LEU A 59 -4.16 0.52 4.16
CA LEU A 59 -4.21 1.35 5.36
C LEU A 59 -5.48 1.06 6.16
N PHE A 60 -5.34 0.76 7.45
CA PHE A 60 -6.42 0.36 8.35
C PHE A 60 -6.42 1.22 9.63
N ASP A 61 -7.58 1.27 10.30
CA ASP A 61 -7.67 1.81 11.65
C ASP A 61 -6.86 0.97 12.65
N ALA A 62 -6.43 1.58 13.76
CA ALA A 62 -5.64 0.88 14.77
C ALA A 62 -6.36 -0.27 15.49
N ASP A 63 -7.70 -0.31 15.45
CA ASP A 63 -8.51 -1.38 16.03
C ASP A 63 -8.86 -2.49 15.03
N ALA A 64 -8.42 -2.37 13.77
CA ALA A 64 -8.63 -3.40 12.76
C ALA A 64 -7.88 -4.70 13.12
N ASP A 65 -8.55 -5.84 12.99
CA ASP A 65 -7.94 -7.15 13.16
C ASP A 65 -7.15 -7.56 11.89
N LEU A 66 -5.89 -7.13 11.81
CA LEU A 66 -5.02 -7.51 10.71
C LEU A 66 -4.73 -9.01 10.64
N GLY A 67 -4.93 -9.76 11.72
CA GLY A 67 -4.86 -11.22 11.74
C GLY A 67 -5.98 -11.85 10.91
N ALA A 68 -7.22 -11.38 11.11
CA ALA A 68 -8.38 -11.77 10.32
C ALA A 68 -8.23 -11.38 8.84
N VAL A 69 -7.76 -10.16 8.57
CA VAL A 69 -7.48 -9.69 7.18
C VAL A 69 -6.48 -10.62 6.49
N ARG A 70 -5.36 -10.96 7.15
CA ARG A 70 -4.36 -11.89 6.62
C ARG A 70 -4.95 -13.28 6.34
N ALA A 71 -5.79 -13.80 7.21
CA ALA A 71 -6.43 -15.10 7.02
C ALA A 71 -7.38 -15.09 5.81
N ALA A 72 -8.17 -14.02 5.65
CA ALA A 72 -9.05 -13.85 4.51
C ALA A 72 -8.28 -13.73 3.18
N LEU A 73 -7.21 -12.93 3.16
CA LEU A 73 -6.30 -12.82 2.01
C LEU A 73 -5.70 -14.18 1.63
N ARG A 74 -5.28 -14.98 2.62
CA ARG A 74 -4.73 -16.32 2.36
C ARG A 74 -5.74 -17.25 1.69
N THR A 75 -7.02 -17.10 2.03
CA THR A 75 -8.10 -17.89 1.47
C THR A 75 -8.43 -17.47 0.04
N ARG A 76 -8.44 -16.16 -0.24
CA ARG A 76 -8.85 -15.59 -1.54
C ARG A 76 -7.72 -15.57 -2.57
N CYS A 77 -6.49 -15.31 -2.13
CA CYS A 77 -5.33 -15.06 -3.00
C CYS A 77 -4.23 -16.13 -2.85
N GLY A 78 -4.40 -17.10 -1.94
CA GLY A 78 -3.38 -18.11 -1.65
C GLY A 78 -2.29 -17.61 -0.68
N ALA A 79 -1.15 -18.30 -0.63
CA ALA A 79 -0.07 -17.91 0.28
C ALA A 79 0.49 -16.53 -0.09
N VAL A 80 0.29 -15.54 0.80
CA VAL A 80 0.78 -14.17 0.64
C VAL A 80 1.87 -13.85 1.66
N HIS A 81 2.91 -13.15 1.21
CA HIS A 81 3.92 -12.57 2.10
C HIS A 81 3.45 -11.20 2.57
N ALA A 82 2.89 -11.16 3.77
CA ALA A 82 2.32 -9.95 4.34
C ALA A 82 3.11 -9.46 5.56
N ARG A 83 3.35 -8.15 5.66
CA ARG A 83 4.00 -7.48 6.79
C ARG A 83 3.08 -6.38 7.32
N SER A 84 2.99 -6.22 8.63
CA SER A 84 2.12 -5.23 9.26
C SER A 84 2.93 -4.34 10.18
N GLU A 85 2.66 -3.03 10.11
CA GLU A 85 3.35 -2.02 10.91
C GLU A 85 2.35 -0.98 11.43
N PRO A 86 2.56 -0.45 12.65
CA PRO A 86 1.83 0.72 13.10
C PRO A 86 2.29 1.95 12.31
N LEU A 87 1.35 2.79 11.90
CA LEU A 87 1.60 4.06 11.28
C LEU A 87 1.23 5.18 12.26
N ALA A 88 2.25 5.91 12.70
CA ALA A 88 2.07 7.05 13.59
C ALA A 88 1.34 8.18 12.86
N GLU A 89 0.36 8.76 13.53
CA GLU A 89 -0.34 9.93 13.03
C GLU A 89 0.64 11.10 12.90
N ARG A 90 0.69 11.70 11.72
CA ARG A 90 1.48 12.90 11.46
C ARG A 90 0.60 13.93 10.78
N ASP A 91 0.68 15.16 11.25
CA ASP A 91 0.13 16.31 10.55
C ASP A 91 1.02 16.60 9.33
N TRP A 92 0.67 16.00 8.20
CA TRP A 92 1.42 16.12 6.96
C TRP A 92 1.46 17.56 6.44
N THR A 93 0.42 18.36 6.73
CA THR A 93 0.34 19.78 6.35
C THR A 93 1.43 20.59 7.05
N ARG A 94 1.64 20.37 8.36
CA ARG A 94 2.71 21.03 9.11
C ARG A 94 4.09 20.44 8.79
N ALA A 95 4.20 19.11 8.65
CA ALA A 95 5.48 18.44 8.39
C ALA A 95 6.13 18.82 7.06
N TRP A 96 5.33 19.13 6.02
CA TRP A 96 5.87 19.56 4.74
C TRP A 96 6.36 21.01 4.77
N MET A 97 5.69 21.90 5.51
CA MET A 97 6.09 23.32 5.65
C MET A 97 7.44 23.50 6.36
N GLU A 98 7.78 22.64 7.34
CA GLU A 98 9.08 22.69 8.02
C GLU A 98 10.26 22.33 7.11
N ARG A 99 9.99 21.58 6.03
CA ARG A 99 11.01 21.05 5.11
C ARG A 99 11.06 21.80 3.78
N PHE A 100 10.07 22.65 3.51
CA PHE A 100 10.05 23.48 2.32
C PHE A 100 11.00 24.68 2.48
N GLN A 101 12.15 24.62 1.83
CA GLN A 101 12.98 25.79 1.62
C GLN A 101 12.73 26.34 0.21
N PRO A 102 12.26 27.59 0.07
CA PRO A 102 12.07 28.18 -1.24
C PRO A 102 13.41 28.21 -2.00
N MET A 103 13.40 27.69 -3.23
CA MET A 103 14.53 27.81 -4.14
C MET A 103 14.69 29.29 -4.55
N ARG A 104 15.92 29.83 -4.47
CA ARG A 104 16.25 31.17 -4.99
C ARG A 104 16.68 31.10 -6.45
#